data_AF-A0A2P8QH99-F1
#
_entry.id   AF-A0A2P8QH99-F1
#
_cell.length_a   1.000
_cell.length_b   1.000
_cell.length_c   1.000
_cell.angle_alpha   90.00
_cell.angle_beta   90.00
_cell.angle_gamma   90.00
#
_symmetry.space_group_name_H-M   'P 1'
#
loop_
_entity.id
_entity.type
_entity.pdbx_description
1 polymer ?
#
loop_
_entity_poly.entity_id
_entity_poly.type
_entity_poly.pdbx_seq_one_letter_code
_entity_poly.pdbx_strand_id
1 'polypeptide(L)'
;MKRIILSLAALTFIAAAIALLNGSILPRKPDEVSRCPREALTRSDTKSDRIHPEKVVVRPWKGRHQVYAIFVLPDDYEIDNAVVVSIEGEMTYCASKPARVKVDEFQGVYAKPGEDIFVARFRTRTASWLIAQGKVEALKQPHNWSLRK
;
A
#
# COMPACT_ATOMS: atom_id res chain seq x y z
N MET A 1 -40.59 -25.84 -7.89
CA MET A 1 -39.88 -24.54 -7.74
C MET A 1 -39.15 -24.38 -6.40
N LYS A 2 -39.82 -24.36 -5.24
CA LYS A 2 -39.15 -24.19 -3.92
C LYS A 2 -37.98 -25.15 -3.66
N ARG A 3 -38.14 -26.44 -3.98
CA ARG A 3 -37.08 -27.46 -3.80
C ARG A 3 -35.84 -27.18 -4.66
N ILE A 4 -36.03 -26.75 -5.91
CA ILE A 4 -34.93 -26.45 -6.85
C ILE A 4 -34.15 -25.21 -6.38
N ILE A 5 -34.85 -24.19 -5.88
CA ILE A 5 -34.23 -22.98 -5.32
C ILE A 5 -33.41 -23.30 -4.05
N LEU A 6 -33.95 -24.15 -3.17
CA LEU A 6 -33.23 -24.64 -1.98
C LEU A 6 -31.97 -25.43 -2.34
N SER A 7 -32.04 -26.32 -3.34
CA SER A 7 -30.88 -27.08 -3.82
C SER A 7 -29.79 -26.19 -4.41
N LEU A 8 -30.17 -25.19 -5.21
CA LEU A 8 -29.23 -24.22 -5.79
C LEU A 8 -28.56 -23.36 -4.73
N ALA A 9 -29.32 -22.87 -3.74
CA ALA A 9 -28.75 -22.12 -2.62
C ALA A 9 -27.78 -22.98 -1.79
N ALA A 10 -28.13 -24.23 -1.51
CA ALA A 10 -27.23 -25.13 -0.78
C ALA A 10 -25.91 -25.38 -1.55
N LEU A 11 -25.98 -25.57 -2.86
CA LEU A 11 -24.79 -25.76 -3.71
C LEU A 11 -23.89 -24.53 -3.74
N THR A 12 -24.44 -23.30 -3.79
CA THR A 12 -23.62 -22.09 -3.75
C THR A 12 -22.97 -21.87 -2.40
N PHE A 13 -23.67 -22.15 -1.29
CA PHE A 13 -23.09 -22.12 0.05
C PHE A 13 -21.95 -23.14 0.21
N ILE A 14 -22.14 -24.38 -0.28
CA ILE A 14 -21.10 -25.42 -0.23
C ILE A 14 -19.89 -25.02 -1.08
N ALA A 15 -20.10 -24.50 -2.30
CA ALA A 15 -19.01 -24.05 -3.15
C ALA A 15 -18.24 -22.87 -2.54
N ALA A 16 -18.92 -21.91 -1.92
CA ALA A 16 -18.30 -20.80 -1.20
C ALA A 16 -17.50 -21.29 0.02
N ALA A 17 -18.04 -22.25 0.78
CA ALA A 17 -17.35 -22.84 1.92
C ALA A 17 -16.07 -23.61 1.49
N ILE A 18 -16.14 -24.40 0.41
CA ILE A 18 -14.98 -25.10 -0.17
C ILE A 18 -13.92 -24.08 -0.65
N ALA A 19 -14.34 -23.00 -1.30
CA ALA A 19 -13.42 -21.96 -1.77
C ALA A 19 -12.74 -21.18 -0.61
N LEU A 20 -13.43 -21.00 0.52
CA LEU A 20 -12.86 -20.45 1.75
C LEU A 20 -11.85 -21.41 2.38
N LEU A 21 -12.19 -22.71 2.49
CA LEU A 21 -11.33 -23.75 3.06
C LEU A 21 -10.04 -23.93 2.25
N ASN A 22 -10.14 -23.85 0.92
CA ASN A 22 -8.99 -23.92 0.01
C ASN A 22 -8.18 -22.61 -0.05
N GLY A 23 -8.54 -21.59 0.73
CA GLY A 23 -7.86 -20.29 0.78
C GLY A 23 -7.87 -19.53 -0.55
N SER A 24 -8.68 -19.95 -1.53
CA SER A 24 -8.69 -19.40 -2.89
C SER A 24 -9.20 -17.96 -2.92
N ILE A 25 -9.95 -17.57 -1.89
CA ILE A 25 -10.55 -16.24 -1.74
C ILE A 25 -9.67 -15.31 -0.89
N LEU A 26 -8.81 -15.86 -0.01
CA LEU A 26 -8.00 -15.04 0.88
C LEU A 26 -6.77 -14.50 0.15
N PRO A 27 -6.40 -13.22 0.39
CA PRO A 27 -5.14 -12.71 -0.13
C PRO A 27 -4.00 -13.56 0.41
N ARG A 28 -3.09 -13.96 -0.49
CA ARG A 28 -1.89 -14.68 -0.09
C ARG A 28 -1.02 -13.78 0.78
N LYS A 29 -0.40 -14.37 1.81
CA LYS A 29 0.61 -13.71 2.63
C LYS A 29 1.68 -13.07 1.74
N PRO A 30 2.18 -11.87 2.05
CA PRO A 30 3.19 -11.19 1.25
C PRO A 30 4.48 -12.03 1.20
N ASP A 31 5.13 -12.00 0.04
CA ASP A 31 6.42 -12.64 -0.19
C ASP A 31 7.57 -11.83 0.43
N GLU A 32 8.77 -12.43 0.48
CA GLU A 32 9.96 -11.75 1.01
C GLU A 32 10.32 -10.49 0.22
N VAL A 33 9.97 -10.44 -1.07
CA VAL A 33 10.18 -9.29 -1.96
C VAL A 33 9.37 -8.06 -1.51
N SER A 34 8.35 -8.25 -0.67
CA SER A 34 7.59 -7.16 -0.06
C SER A 34 8.24 -6.60 1.21
N ARG A 35 9.21 -7.30 1.81
CA ARG A 35 9.96 -6.80 2.97
C ARG A 35 10.87 -5.66 2.53
N CYS A 36 11.08 -4.70 3.42
CA CYS A 36 12.20 -3.78 3.22
C CYS A 36 13.53 -4.48 3.48
N PRO A 37 14.54 -4.27 2.62
CA PRO A 37 15.90 -4.71 2.89
C PRO A 37 16.47 -3.93 4.08
N ARG A 38 17.42 -4.52 4.81
CA ARG A 38 17.95 -3.93 6.06
C ARG A 38 18.54 -2.54 5.82
N GLU A 39 19.16 -2.34 4.68
CA GLU A 39 19.79 -1.11 4.23
C GLU A 39 18.79 0.06 4.14
N ALA A 40 17.55 -0.22 3.71
CA ALA A 40 16.46 0.76 3.68
C ALA A 40 15.90 1.07 5.08
N LEU A 41 16.20 0.23 6.08
CA LEU A 41 15.81 0.41 7.48
C LEU A 41 16.90 1.03 8.34
N THR A 42 18.17 0.93 7.94
CA THR A 42 19.32 1.49 8.69
C THR A 42 19.71 2.89 8.23
N ARG A 43 19.17 3.36 7.09
CA ARG A 43 19.34 4.75 6.64
C ARG A 43 18.50 5.68 7.52
N SER A 44 19.24 6.46 8.32
CA SER A 44 18.85 7.39 9.37
C SER A 44 17.63 7.01 10.23
N ASP A 45 17.92 6.53 11.45
CA ASP A 45 16.92 6.25 12.49
C ASP A 45 16.54 7.50 13.31
N THR A 46 17.09 8.68 13.01
CA THR A 46 16.62 9.91 13.63
C THR A 46 15.28 10.31 13.03
N LYS A 47 14.32 10.67 13.89
CA LYS A 47 12.97 11.08 13.48
C LYS A 47 12.99 12.31 12.54
N SER A 48 14.08 13.09 12.54
CA SER A 48 14.28 14.27 11.69
C SER A 48 14.45 13.95 10.21
N ASP A 49 14.89 12.74 9.87
CA ASP A 49 15.31 12.39 8.50
C ASP A 49 14.24 11.57 7.76
N ARG A 50 13.06 11.47 8.37
CA ARG A 50 11.90 10.75 7.84
C ARG A 50 10.94 11.75 7.23
N ILE A 51 10.86 11.73 5.90
CA ILE A 51 9.88 12.53 5.17
C ILE A 51 8.62 11.69 5.03
N HIS A 52 7.51 12.23 5.50
CA HIS A 52 6.19 11.61 5.38
C HIS A 52 5.46 12.14 4.13
N PRO A 53 4.61 11.34 3.49
CA PRO A 53 3.83 11.81 2.36
C PRO A 53 2.79 12.83 2.80
N GLU A 54 2.43 13.74 1.89
CA GLU A 54 1.32 14.66 2.08
C GLU A 54 -0.02 13.89 2.11
N LYS A 55 -0.11 12.81 1.33
CA LYS A 55 -1.33 12.01 1.21
C LYS A 55 -1.05 10.56 0.90
N VAL A 56 -1.88 9.67 1.46
CA VAL A 56 -1.92 8.26 1.07
C VAL A 56 -3.29 7.92 0.49
N VAL A 57 -3.28 7.28 -0.68
CA VAL A 57 -4.49 6.80 -1.35
C VAL A 57 -4.56 5.29 -1.19
N VAL A 58 -5.67 4.78 -0.64
CA VAL A 58 -5.90 3.35 -0.43
C VAL A 58 -7.18 2.91 -1.16
N ARG A 59 -7.04 2.46 -2.41
CA ARG A 59 -8.16 2.00 -3.27
C ARG A 59 -7.81 0.68 -3.98
N PRO A 60 -7.52 -0.40 -3.24
CA PRO A 60 -6.96 -1.63 -3.81
C PRO A 60 -7.82 -2.28 -4.90
N TRP A 61 -9.14 -2.05 -4.86
CA TRP A 61 -10.12 -2.62 -5.78
C TRP A 61 -10.20 -1.88 -7.13
N LYS A 62 -9.61 -0.69 -7.24
CA LYS A 62 -9.65 0.12 -8.48
C LYS A 62 -8.56 -0.25 -9.49
N GLY A 63 -7.95 -1.42 -9.35
CA GLY A 63 -6.91 -1.94 -10.24
C GLY A 63 -5.53 -2.03 -9.60
N ARG A 64 -4.53 -2.33 -10.43
CA ARG A 64 -3.15 -2.56 -9.96
C ARG A 64 -2.55 -1.28 -9.37
N HIS A 65 -1.85 -1.45 -8.25
CA HIS A 65 -1.09 -0.40 -7.57
C HIS A 65 -1.90 0.86 -7.22
N GLN A 66 -3.19 0.71 -6.90
CA GLN A 66 -4.06 1.78 -6.42
C GLN A 66 -3.96 2.01 -4.90
N VAL A 67 -2.85 1.58 -4.32
CA VAL A 67 -2.43 1.93 -2.96
C VAL A 67 -1.07 2.60 -3.08
N TYR A 68 -0.99 3.89 -2.77
CA TYR A 68 0.22 4.68 -3.00
C TYR A 68 0.28 5.91 -2.09
N ALA A 69 1.50 6.36 -1.84
CA ALA A 69 1.81 7.58 -1.11
C ALA A 69 2.24 8.68 -2.10
N ILE A 70 1.82 9.91 -1.82
CA ILE A 70 2.11 11.12 -2.60
C ILE A 70 2.98 12.02 -1.72
N PHE A 71 4.16 12.38 -2.23
CA PHE A 71 5.11 13.28 -1.59
C PHE A 71 5.21 14.55 -2.42
N VAL A 72 5.42 15.67 -1.74
CA VAL A 72 5.84 16.93 -2.36
C VAL A 72 7.24 17.19 -1.84
N LEU A 73 8.20 17.27 -2.76
CA LEU A 73 9.62 17.42 -2.43
C LEU A 73 10.20 18.52 -3.32
N PRO A 74 11.29 19.18 -2.89
CA PRO A 74 12.06 20.07 -3.76
C PRO A 74 12.42 19.40 -5.10
N ASP A 75 12.46 20.17 -6.18
CA ASP A 75 12.75 19.66 -7.53
C ASP A 75 14.18 19.12 -7.69
N ASP A 76 15.10 19.55 -6.82
CA ASP A 76 16.47 19.09 -6.67
C ASP A 76 16.62 17.87 -5.73
N TYR A 77 15.52 17.38 -5.14
CA TYR A 77 15.58 16.27 -4.20
C TYR A 77 15.96 14.95 -4.90
N GLU A 78 17.10 14.40 -4.49
CA GLU A 78 17.56 13.10 -4.97
C GLU A 78 16.88 11.96 -4.22
N ILE A 79 16.10 11.18 -4.96
CA ILE A 79 15.51 9.94 -4.45
C ILE A 79 16.41 8.79 -4.85
N ASP A 80 16.91 8.05 -3.88
CA ASP A 80 17.73 6.86 -4.09
C ASP A 80 17.10 5.60 -3.47
N ASN A 81 16.16 5.76 -2.53
CA ASN A 81 15.56 4.66 -1.77
C ASN A 81 14.07 4.41 -2.06
N ALA A 82 13.63 3.22 -1.67
CA ALA A 82 12.22 2.86 -1.55
C ALA A 82 11.56 3.53 -0.33
N VAL A 83 10.25 3.73 -0.39
CA VAL A 83 9.47 4.21 0.76
C VAL A 83 9.20 3.05 1.71
N VAL A 84 9.49 3.27 3.00
CA VAL A 84 9.28 2.31 4.07
C VAL A 84 7.86 2.47 4.62
N VAL A 85 7.15 1.35 4.76
CA VAL A 85 5.79 1.26 5.33
C VAL A 85 5.85 0.45 6.62
N SER A 86 5.68 1.14 7.75
CA SER A 86 5.75 0.58 9.11
C SER A 86 4.37 0.66 9.75
N ILE A 87 3.74 -0.50 10.01
CA ILE A 87 2.44 -0.61 10.67
C ILE A 87 2.64 -1.39 11.97
N GLU A 88 2.09 -0.88 13.06
CA GLU A 88 2.20 -1.52 14.37
C GLU A 88 1.65 -2.96 14.36
N GLY A 89 2.44 -3.87 14.95
CA GLY A 89 2.15 -5.30 15.00
C GLY A 89 2.44 -6.06 13.71
N GLU A 90 2.94 -5.39 12.67
CA GLU A 90 3.35 -6.01 11.42
C GLU A 90 4.86 -5.88 11.21
N MET A 91 5.38 -6.70 10.30
CA MET A 91 6.73 -6.50 9.78
C MET A 91 6.77 -5.29 8.84
N THR A 92 7.96 -4.71 8.64
CA THR A 92 8.13 -3.54 7.77
C THR A 92 8.14 -3.90 6.29
N TYR A 93 7.35 -3.18 5.50
CA TYR A 93 7.21 -3.39 4.05
C TYR A 93 7.79 -2.23 3.25
N CYS A 94 8.15 -2.50 1.99
CA CYS A 94 8.63 -1.47 1.07
C CYS A 94 7.63 -1.21 -0.05
N ALA A 95 7.35 0.07 -0.29
CA ALA A 95 6.72 0.53 -1.52
C ALA A 95 7.79 0.76 -2.60
N SER A 96 7.38 1.10 -3.82
CA SER A 96 8.32 1.45 -4.88
C SER A 96 9.17 2.65 -4.49
N LYS A 97 10.31 2.80 -5.17
CA LYS A 97 10.95 4.10 -5.28
C LYS A 97 9.92 5.13 -5.78
N PRO A 98 9.79 6.30 -5.14
CA PRO A 98 8.89 7.34 -5.62
C PRO A 98 9.27 7.76 -7.05
N ALA A 99 8.26 7.84 -7.93
CA ALA A 99 8.43 8.33 -9.29
C ALA A 99 7.91 9.77 -9.39
N ARG A 100 8.69 10.65 -10.00
CA ARG A 100 8.28 12.05 -10.27
C ARG A 100 7.09 12.08 -11.22
N VAL A 101 6.12 12.93 -10.93
CA VAL A 101 4.96 13.21 -11.78
C VAL A 101 5.04 14.68 -12.19
N LYS A 102 5.19 14.95 -13.49
CA LYS A 102 5.34 16.31 -14.03
C LYS A 102 3.99 17.01 -14.16
N VAL A 103 3.37 17.32 -13.03
CA VAL A 103 2.10 18.04 -12.92
C VAL A 103 2.11 18.89 -11.65
N ASP A 104 1.42 20.02 -11.68
CA ASP A 104 1.31 20.92 -10.52
C ASP A 104 0.28 20.42 -9.49
N GLU A 105 -0.63 19.52 -9.91
CA GLU A 105 -1.67 18.92 -9.07
C GLU A 105 -1.82 17.42 -9.35
N PHE A 106 -1.93 16.63 -8.28
CA PHE A 106 -2.25 15.22 -8.37
C PHE A 106 -3.07 14.73 -7.18
N GLN A 107 -4.31 14.28 -7.44
CA GLN A 107 -5.24 13.76 -6.42
C GLN A 107 -5.52 14.75 -5.28
N GLY A 108 -5.59 16.04 -5.58
CA GLY A 108 -5.82 17.15 -4.65
C GLY A 108 -4.59 17.58 -3.85
N VAL A 109 -3.39 17.08 -4.21
CA VAL A 109 -2.11 17.55 -3.67
C VAL A 109 -1.48 18.49 -4.69
N TYR A 110 -1.00 19.64 -4.25
CA TYR A 110 -0.44 20.68 -5.11
C TYR A 110 1.06 20.85 -4.83
N ALA A 111 1.86 20.97 -5.87
CA ALA A 111 3.26 21.39 -5.77
C ALA A 111 3.37 22.91 -5.93
N LYS A 112 4.21 23.55 -5.13
CA LYS A 112 4.56 24.97 -5.29
C LYS A 112 5.70 25.13 -6.30
N PRO A 113 5.97 26.36 -6.77
CA PRO A 113 7.18 26.62 -7.54
C PRO A 113 8.45 26.16 -6.78
N GLY A 114 9.29 25.37 -7.45
CA GLY A 114 10.48 24.75 -6.85
C GLY A 114 10.25 23.39 -6.18
N GLU A 115 9.01 22.87 -6.23
CA GLU A 115 8.65 21.54 -5.74
C GLU A 115 8.11 20.67 -6.88
N ASP A 116 8.25 19.35 -6.73
CA ASP A 116 7.71 18.34 -7.61
C ASP A 116 6.87 17.33 -6.82
N ILE A 117 5.86 16.74 -7.48
CA ILE A 117 5.06 15.65 -6.93
C ILE A 117 5.74 14.31 -7.21
N PHE A 118 5.86 13.46 -6.19
CA PHE A 118 6.39 12.10 -6.30
C PHE A 118 5.40 11.06 -5.78
N VAL A 119 5.27 9.94 -6.49
CA VAL A 119 4.32 8.87 -6.14
C VAL A 119 5.05 7.55 -5.89
N ALA A 120 4.92 7.01 -4.68
CA ALA A 120 5.43 5.70 -4.29
C ALA A 120 4.29 4.68 -4.24
N ARG A 121 4.34 3.67 -5.11
CA ARG A 121 3.29 2.66 -5.27
C ARG A 121 3.55 1.45 -4.40
N PHE A 122 2.50 0.98 -3.73
CA PHE A 122 2.57 -0.19 -2.88
C PHE A 122 2.05 -1.43 -3.58
N ARG A 123 2.65 -2.58 -3.26
CA ARG A 123 2.31 -3.86 -3.89
C ARG A 123 0.86 -4.21 -3.56
N THR A 124 0.06 -4.47 -4.59
CA THR A 124 -1.37 -4.78 -4.42
C THR A 124 -1.57 -5.99 -3.50
N ARG A 125 -0.76 -7.06 -3.65
CA ARG A 125 -0.86 -8.26 -2.81
C ARG A 125 -0.65 -7.94 -1.32
N THR A 126 0.36 -7.13 -1.01
CA THR A 126 0.69 -6.70 0.36
C THR A 126 -0.40 -5.82 0.94
N ALA A 127 -0.90 -4.87 0.15
CA ALA A 127 -2.03 -4.03 0.56
C ALA A 127 -3.29 -4.89 0.85
N SER A 128 -3.64 -5.82 -0.04
CA SER A 128 -4.80 -6.69 0.14
C SER A 128 -4.67 -7.58 1.38
N TRP A 129 -3.47 -8.12 1.65
CA TRP A 129 -3.20 -8.88 2.86
C TRP A 129 -3.46 -8.05 4.12
N LEU A 130 -2.86 -6.87 4.23
CA LEU A 130 -3.03 -5.97 5.36
C LEU A 130 -4.49 -5.54 5.55
N ILE A 131 -5.21 -5.29 4.44
CA ILE A 131 -6.63 -4.94 4.47
C ILE A 131 -7.48 -6.11 4.98
N ALA A 132 -7.19 -7.35 4.58
CA ALA A 132 -7.87 -8.53 5.11
C ALA A 132 -7.61 -8.75 6.61
N GLN A 133 -6.48 -8.26 7.13
CA GLN A 133 -6.19 -8.21 8.57
C GLN A 133 -6.83 -6.99 9.28
N GLY A 134 -7.63 -6.18 8.59
CA GLY A 134 -8.27 -4.99 9.17
C GLY A 134 -7.36 -3.75 9.26
N LYS A 135 -6.16 -3.75 8.67
CA LYS A 135 -5.18 -2.65 8.77
C LYS A 135 -5.42 -1.52 7.75
N VAL A 136 -6.62 -1.39 7.22
CA VAL A 136 -6.95 -0.38 6.19
C VAL A 136 -6.74 1.05 6.69
N GLU A 137 -7.15 1.35 7.92
CA GLU A 137 -6.99 2.69 8.49
C GLU A 137 -5.53 3.01 8.79
N ALA A 138 -4.76 2.03 9.26
CA ALA A 138 -3.32 2.16 9.44
C ALA A 138 -2.59 2.45 8.11
N LEU A 139 -2.99 1.76 7.02
CA LEU A 139 -2.43 2.02 5.69
C LEU A 139 -2.71 3.45 5.21
N LYS A 140 -3.85 4.05 5.57
CA LYS A 140 -4.19 5.43 5.17
C LYS A 140 -3.39 6.50 5.91
N GLN A 141 -2.77 6.16 7.04
CA GLN A 141 -2.05 7.14 7.86
C GLN A 141 -0.70 7.50 7.24
N PRO A 142 -0.45 8.78 6.88
CA PRO A 142 0.84 9.19 6.32
C PRO A 142 2.05 8.89 7.21
N HIS A 143 1.90 8.98 8.54
CA HIS A 143 3.01 8.72 9.47
C HIS A 143 3.55 7.28 9.42
N ASN A 144 2.76 6.33 8.91
CA ASN A 144 3.19 4.93 8.70
C ASN A 144 4.05 4.76 7.44
N TRP A 145 4.19 5.80 6.62
CA TRP A 145 4.97 5.80 5.39
C TRP A 145 6.11 6.80 5.53
N SER A 146 7.33 6.40 5.24
CA SER A 146 8.47 7.30 5.32
C SER A 146 9.44 7.07 4.18
N LEU A 147 9.78 8.14 3.49
CA LEU A 147 11.01 8.23 2.72
C LEU A 147 12.14 8.57 3.69
N ARG A 148 13.24 7.82 3.64
CA ARG A 148 14.40 8.02 4.52
C ARG A 148 15.59 8.50 3.70
N LYS A 149 16.30 9.49 4.25
CA LYS A 149 17.52 10.06 3.68
C LYS A 149 18.75 9.20 4.03
#